data_AF-A0A927KYQ8-F1
#
_entry.id   AF-A0A927KYQ8-F1
#
_cell.length_a   1.000
_cell.length_b   1.000
_cell.length_c   1.000
_cell.angle_alpha   90.00
_cell.angle_beta   90.00
_cell.angle_gamma   90.00
#
_symmetry.space_group_name_H-M   'P 1'
#
loop_
_entity.id
_entity.type
_entity.pdbx_description
1 polymer ?
#
loop_
_entity_poly.entity_id
_entity_poly.type
_entity_poly.pdbx_seq_one_letter_code
_entity_poly.pdbx_strand_id
1 'polypeptide(L)'
;MQVMTEKHGEMSCEIAASEKPDQYSGILLYKIFEIGTIAGPSVEAVRAQFQAICDMTDAGGMVRHGVIMLGYHNEAFSGDVLLVDGEILGEWSSDDEEWCHFTQIDDTEITLSAPSPWMLHDTIADWLKSRNGSADSTEASL
;
A
#
# COMPACT_ATOMS: atom_id res chain seq x y z
N MET A 1 4.00 25.46 -10.36
CA MET A 1 4.35 24.22 -9.65
C MET A 1 4.71 23.21 -10.73
N GLN A 2 5.95 22.72 -10.77
CA GLN A 2 6.38 21.76 -11.80
C GLN A 2 6.04 20.36 -11.31
N VAL A 3 5.17 19.67 -12.05
CA VAL A 3 4.86 18.25 -11.82
C VAL A 3 5.78 17.43 -12.72
N MET A 4 6.45 16.45 -12.13
CA MET A 4 7.28 15.47 -12.85
C MET A 4 6.52 14.15 -12.90
N THR A 5 6.58 13.43 -14.02
CA THR A 5 5.92 12.13 -14.14
C THR A 5 6.95 11.06 -14.44
N GLU A 6 7.04 10.07 -13.57
CA GLU A 6 7.83 8.85 -13.77
C GLU A 6 6.91 7.71 -14.21
N LYS A 7 7.40 6.79 -15.04
CA LYS A 7 6.60 5.68 -15.58
C LYS A 7 7.37 4.38 -15.54
N HIS A 8 6.67 3.30 -15.24
CA HIS A 8 7.16 1.93 -15.30
C HIS A 8 6.03 0.99 -15.72
N GLY A 9 6.09 0.47 -16.94
CA GLY A 9 4.99 -0.33 -17.50
C GLY A 9 3.66 0.43 -17.50
N GLU A 10 2.66 -0.11 -16.80
CA GLU A 10 1.35 0.50 -16.62
C GLU A 10 1.24 1.38 -15.36
N MET A 11 2.27 1.41 -14.53
CA MET A 11 2.35 2.28 -13.35
C MET A 11 3.00 3.62 -13.68
N SER A 12 2.58 4.66 -12.97
CA SER A 12 3.24 5.95 -13.01
C SER A 12 3.18 6.66 -11.66
N CYS A 13 4.10 7.59 -11.45
CA CYS A 13 4.14 8.44 -10.26
C CYS A 13 4.19 9.91 -10.68
N GLU A 14 3.19 10.68 -10.24
CA GLU A 14 3.16 12.13 -10.42
C GLU A 14 3.75 12.81 -9.19
N ILE A 15 4.94 13.40 -9.34
CA ILE A 15 5.72 14.01 -8.27
C ILE A 15 5.55 15.53 -8.30
N ALA A 16 5.17 16.09 -7.16
CA ALA A 16 5.05 17.53 -6.95
C ALA A 16 5.61 17.94 -5.58
N ALA A 17 5.92 19.23 -5.43
CA ALA A 17 6.16 19.79 -4.10
C ALA A 17 4.85 19.70 -3.29
N SER A 18 4.94 19.22 -2.06
CA SER A 18 3.78 19.09 -1.18
C SER A 18 3.41 20.44 -0.55
N GLU A 19 2.25 20.50 0.11
CA GLU A 19 1.86 21.68 0.90
C GLU A 19 2.73 21.87 2.15
N LYS A 20 3.39 20.80 2.62
CA LYS A 20 4.33 20.87 3.74
C LYS A 20 5.68 21.39 3.23
N PRO A 21 6.30 22.36 3.94
CA PRO A 21 7.62 22.86 3.57
C PRO A 21 8.62 21.70 3.55
N ASP A 22 9.52 21.72 2.56
CA ASP A 22 10.61 20.76 2.39
C ASP A 22 10.18 19.29 2.23
N GLN A 23 8.97 19.06 1.69
CA GLN A 23 8.50 17.72 1.35
C GLN A 23 7.93 17.67 -0.08
N TYR A 24 8.15 16.54 -0.73
CA TYR A 24 7.58 16.16 -2.02
C TYR A 24 6.57 15.04 -1.82
N SER A 25 5.52 15.05 -2.63
CA SER A 25 4.51 14.01 -2.70
C SER A 25 4.51 13.36 -4.08
N GLY A 26 4.31 12.06 -4.12
CA GLY A 26 4.08 11.27 -5.33
C GLY A 26 2.70 10.65 -5.30
N ILE A 27 1.87 10.90 -6.32
CA ILE A 27 0.62 10.18 -6.52
C ILE A 27 0.92 8.95 -7.37
N LEU A 28 0.64 7.76 -6.85
CA LEU A 28 0.82 6.50 -7.54
C LEU A 28 -0.43 6.20 -8.37
N LEU A 29 -0.22 5.96 -9.66
CA LEU A 29 -1.28 5.64 -10.60
C LEU A 29 -1.01 4.29 -11.26
N TYR A 30 -2.05 3.46 -11.37
CA TYR A 30 -2.09 2.37 -12.32
C TYR A 30 -3.01 2.76 -13.46
N LYS A 31 -2.43 2.93 -14.66
CA LYS A 31 -3.06 3.62 -15.81
C LYS A 31 -3.48 5.04 -15.45
N ILE A 32 -4.75 5.23 -15.10
CA ILE A 32 -5.36 6.51 -14.73
C ILE A 32 -5.95 6.50 -13.31
N PHE A 33 -5.92 5.34 -12.63
CA PHE A 33 -6.52 5.18 -11.33
C PHE A 33 -5.47 5.40 -10.25
N GLU A 34 -5.80 6.25 -9.27
CA GLU A 34 -5.00 6.41 -8.08
C GLU A 34 -5.03 5.14 -7.22
N ILE A 35 -3.85 4.65 -6.90
CA ILE A 35 -3.64 3.42 -6.14
C ILE A 35 -2.89 3.66 -4.84
N GLY A 36 -2.44 4.87 -4.56
CA GLY A 36 -1.75 5.24 -3.33
C GLY A 36 -0.99 6.57 -3.44
N THR A 37 -0.41 7.00 -2.33
CA THR A 37 0.45 8.18 -2.28
C THR A 37 1.72 7.88 -1.50
N ILE A 38 2.83 8.47 -1.91
CA ILE A 38 4.13 8.39 -1.25
C ILE A 38 4.66 9.79 -0.98
N ALA A 39 5.56 9.94 -0.02
CA ALA A 39 6.14 11.23 0.33
C ALA A 39 7.61 11.10 0.73
N GLY A 40 8.38 12.15 0.46
CA GLY A 40 9.81 12.14 0.77
C GLY A 40 10.40 13.55 0.86
N PRO A 41 11.59 13.70 1.47
CA PRO A 41 12.25 15.00 1.64
C PRO A 41 12.82 15.57 0.33
N SER A 42 12.89 14.78 -0.74
CA SER A 42 13.36 15.22 -2.06
C SER A 42 12.65 14.45 -3.18
N VAL A 43 12.76 14.95 -4.41
CA VAL A 43 12.27 14.26 -5.61
C VAL A 43 12.94 12.88 -5.74
N GLU A 44 14.23 12.79 -5.47
CA GLU A 44 15.01 11.55 -5.53
C GLU A 44 14.52 10.51 -4.52
N ALA A 45 14.11 10.94 -3.31
CA ALA A 45 13.55 10.04 -2.32
C ALA A 45 12.20 9.46 -2.76
N VAL A 46 11.33 10.28 -3.35
CA VAL A 46 10.05 9.83 -3.91
C VAL A 46 10.27 8.90 -5.10
N ARG A 47 11.24 9.20 -5.97
CA ARG A 47 11.64 8.32 -7.09
C ARG A 47 12.16 6.97 -6.60
N ALA A 48 12.98 6.96 -5.57
CA ALA A 48 13.52 5.71 -5.00
C ALA A 48 12.40 4.85 -4.42
N GLN A 49 11.44 5.45 -3.71
CA GLN A 49 10.24 4.74 -3.23
C GLN A 49 9.43 4.18 -4.40
N PHE A 50 9.15 4.99 -5.44
CA PHE A 50 8.43 4.52 -6.62
C PHE A 50 9.13 3.34 -7.29
N GLN A 51 10.46 3.40 -7.45
CA GLN A 51 11.23 2.30 -8.02
C GLN A 51 11.12 1.02 -7.18
N ALA A 52 11.23 1.11 -5.85
CA ALA A 52 11.07 -0.04 -4.98
C ALA A 52 9.68 -0.69 -5.09
N ILE A 53 8.63 0.13 -5.23
CA ILE A 53 7.26 -0.34 -5.46
C ILE A 53 7.15 -1.06 -6.82
N CYS A 54 7.78 -0.51 -7.86
CA CYS A 54 7.83 -1.14 -9.18
C CYS A 54 8.54 -2.50 -9.13
N ASP A 55 9.69 -2.58 -8.45
CA ASP A 55 10.44 -3.82 -8.30
C ASP A 55 9.61 -4.91 -7.58
N MET A 56 8.86 -4.53 -6.54
CA MET A 56 7.93 -5.44 -5.84
C MET A 56 6.76 -5.88 -6.74
N THR A 57 6.24 -4.97 -7.56
CA THR A 57 5.15 -5.28 -8.51
C THR A 57 5.63 -6.22 -9.61
N ASP A 58 6.83 -6.00 -10.14
CA ASP A 58 7.47 -6.87 -11.14
C ASP A 58 7.73 -8.29 -10.58
N ALA A 59 7.98 -8.40 -9.27
CA ALA A 59 8.10 -9.68 -8.57
C ALA A 59 6.75 -10.37 -8.27
N GLY A 60 5.63 -9.76 -8.68
CA GLY A 60 4.28 -10.30 -8.54
C GLY A 60 3.49 -9.74 -7.36
N GLY A 61 3.91 -8.62 -6.78
CA GLY A 61 3.09 -7.87 -5.82
C GLY A 61 1.90 -7.15 -6.47
N MET A 62 0.85 -6.92 -5.69
CA MET A 62 -0.30 -6.09 -6.07
C MET A 62 -0.30 -4.82 -5.23
N VAL A 63 -0.47 -3.65 -5.86
CA VAL A 63 -0.57 -2.35 -5.16
C VAL A 63 -1.99 -1.80 -5.30
N ARG A 64 -2.64 -1.49 -4.18
CA ARG A 64 -4.01 -0.96 -4.16
C ARG A 64 -4.26 -0.20 -2.85
N HIS A 65 -4.90 0.95 -2.91
CA HIS A 65 -5.22 1.78 -1.73
C HIS A 65 -4.03 2.13 -0.82
N GLY A 66 -2.83 2.26 -1.36
CA GLY A 66 -1.60 2.52 -0.58
C GLY A 66 -1.07 1.28 0.15
N VAL A 67 -1.61 0.10 -0.14
CA VAL A 67 -1.18 -1.19 0.38
C VAL A 67 -0.56 -2.02 -0.74
N ILE A 68 0.47 -2.77 -0.40
CA ILE A 68 1.18 -3.71 -1.26
C ILE A 68 0.98 -5.09 -0.67
N MET A 69 0.45 -6.02 -1.46
CA MET A 69 0.30 -7.42 -1.08
C MET A 69 1.23 -8.26 -1.96
N LEU A 70 2.34 -8.76 -1.40
CA LEU A 70 3.32 -9.58 -2.11
C LEU A 70 2.77 -10.97 -2.40
N GLY A 71 3.35 -11.70 -3.35
CA GLY A 71 2.91 -13.07 -3.63
C GLY A 71 1.59 -13.19 -4.39
N TYR A 72 0.99 -12.06 -4.78
CA TYR A 72 -0.36 -12.00 -5.37
C TYR A 72 -0.42 -12.61 -6.79
N HIS A 73 0.59 -12.33 -7.61
CA HIS A 73 0.64 -12.70 -9.02
C HIS A 73 1.71 -13.76 -9.36
N ASN A 74 2.34 -14.36 -8.36
CA ASN A 74 3.45 -15.31 -8.57
C ASN A 74 3.16 -16.73 -8.06
N GLU A 75 1.88 -17.09 -7.90
CA GLU A 75 1.42 -18.41 -7.46
C GLU A 75 1.88 -18.83 -6.05
N ALA A 76 2.41 -17.89 -5.24
CA ALA A 76 2.80 -18.19 -3.87
C ALA A 76 1.60 -18.40 -2.94
N PHE A 77 0.47 -17.74 -3.23
CA PHE A 77 -0.74 -17.73 -2.38
C PHE A 77 -0.48 -17.30 -0.92
N SER A 78 0.62 -16.58 -0.69
CA SER A 78 1.00 -15.98 0.59
C SER A 78 2.07 -14.92 0.38
N GLY A 79 2.24 -14.02 1.34
CA GLY A 79 3.34 -13.07 1.35
C GLY A 79 3.16 -11.95 2.36
N ASP A 80 4.14 -11.04 2.40
CA ASP A 80 4.05 -9.85 3.23
C ASP A 80 2.99 -8.88 2.71
N VAL A 81 2.35 -8.18 3.64
CA VAL A 81 1.49 -7.03 3.38
C VAL A 81 2.20 -5.79 3.92
N LEU A 82 2.39 -4.79 3.07
CA LEU A 82 3.12 -3.57 3.40
C LEU A 82 2.32 -2.33 3.02
N LEU A 83 2.63 -1.19 3.63
CA LEU A 83 2.29 0.11 3.08
C LEU A 83 3.26 0.47 1.93
N VAL A 84 2.84 1.42 1.08
CA VAL A 84 3.68 1.90 -0.05
C VAL A 84 4.96 2.62 0.37
N ASP A 85 5.10 3.02 1.64
CA ASP A 85 6.35 3.54 2.20
C ASP A 85 7.32 2.43 2.68
N GLY A 86 6.89 1.17 2.63
CA GLY A 86 7.66 -0.01 3.02
C GLY A 86 7.41 -0.49 4.45
N GLU A 87 6.50 0.12 5.22
CA GLU A 87 6.11 -0.40 6.54
C GLU A 87 5.41 -1.77 6.39
N ILE A 88 5.93 -2.80 7.06
CA ILE A 88 5.31 -4.12 7.09
C ILE A 88 4.13 -4.11 8.06
N LEU A 89 2.94 -4.43 7.55
CA LEU A 89 1.70 -4.53 8.33
C LEU A 89 1.47 -5.93 8.90
N GLY A 90 2.00 -6.95 8.23
CA GLY A 90 1.79 -8.36 8.58
C GLY A 90 1.93 -9.26 7.36
N GLU A 91 1.30 -10.42 7.41
CA GLU A 91 1.38 -11.43 6.37
C GLU A 91 -0.02 -11.88 5.94
N TRP A 92 -0.16 -12.30 4.68
CA TRP A 92 -1.37 -12.95 4.19
C TRP A 92 -1.08 -14.35 3.66
N SER A 93 -2.11 -15.19 3.65
CA SER A 93 -2.07 -16.53 3.09
C SER A 93 -3.46 -17.00 2.62
N SER A 94 -3.52 -17.87 1.62
CA SER A 94 -4.72 -18.62 1.26
C SER A 94 -4.71 -20.00 1.92
N ASP A 95 -5.87 -20.47 2.37
CA ASP A 95 -6.07 -21.84 2.83
C ASP A 95 -6.52 -22.78 1.68
N ASP A 96 -6.73 -24.05 2.03
CA ASP A 96 -7.17 -25.11 1.10
C ASP A 96 -8.61 -24.91 0.58
N GLU A 97 -9.41 -24.09 1.27
CA GLU A 97 -10.78 -23.71 0.86
C GLU A 97 -10.80 -22.40 0.05
N GLU A 98 -9.62 -21.93 -0.37
CA GLU A 98 -9.39 -20.68 -1.11
C GLU A 98 -9.75 -19.41 -0.33
N TRP A 99 -9.97 -19.52 0.99
CA TRP A 99 -10.12 -18.37 1.86
C TRP A 99 -8.77 -17.71 2.11
N CYS A 100 -8.77 -16.39 2.07
CA CYS A 100 -7.57 -15.59 2.26
C CYS A 100 -7.62 -14.91 3.62
N HIS A 101 -6.50 -15.00 4.34
CA HIS A 101 -6.35 -14.51 5.71
C HIS A 101 -5.23 -13.50 5.76
N PHE A 102 -5.41 -12.49 6.61
CA PHE A 102 -4.36 -11.55 6.99
C PHE A 102 -4.14 -11.63 8.49
N THR A 103 -2.88 -11.74 8.88
CA THR A 103 -2.43 -11.71 10.27
C THR A 103 -1.53 -10.49 10.44
N GLN A 104 -1.93 -9.57 11.30
CA GLN A 104 -1.12 -8.39 11.61
C GLN A 104 0.23 -8.81 12.22
N ILE A 105 1.27 -8.02 11.95
CA ILE A 105 2.56 -8.17 12.62
C ILE A 105 2.39 -8.24 14.14
N ASP A 106 3.14 -9.13 14.77
CA ASP A 106 3.10 -9.44 16.20
C ASP A 106 1.79 -10.06 16.74
N ASP A 107 0.81 -10.34 15.87
CA ASP A 107 -0.38 -11.09 16.23
C ASP A 107 -0.20 -12.59 15.98
N THR A 108 -0.93 -13.41 16.74
CA THR A 108 -0.96 -14.87 16.57
C THR A 108 -2.29 -15.37 16.02
N GLU A 109 -3.32 -14.53 16.04
CA GLU A 109 -4.65 -14.86 15.52
C GLU A 109 -4.90 -14.13 14.20
N ILE A 110 -5.74 -14.74 13.35
CA ILE A 110 -6.14 -14.15 12.07
C ILE A 110 -6.91 -12.86 12.35
N THR A 111 -6.38 -11.74 11.84
CA THR A 111 -6.96 -10.40 12.02
C THR A 111 -8.15 -10.19 11.07
N LEU A 112 -8.00 -10.59 9.81
CA LEU A 112 -9.02 -10.41 8.78
C LEU A 112 -9.09 -11.64 7.87
N SER A 113 -10.29 -11.93 7.35
CA SER A 113 -10.52 -13.00 6.38
C SER A 113 -11.42 -12.52 5.26
N ALA A 114 -11.18 -12.98 4.05
CA ALA A 114 -12.00 -12.70 2.88
C ALA A 114 -11.98 -13.88 1.89
N PRO A 115 -12.99 -14.03 1.02
CA PRO A 115 -13.10 -15.19 0.12
C PRO A 115 -12.23 -15.08 -1.14
N SER A 116 -11.33 -14.09 -1.23
CA SER A 116 -10.35 -13.98 -2.31
C SER A 116 -9.24 -12.99 -1.95
N PRO A 117 -8.06 -13.06 -2.59
CA PRO A 117 -6.98 -12.10 -2.36
C PRO A 117 -7.40 -10.65 -2.65
N TRP A 118 -8.23 -10.45 -3.69
CA TRP A 118 -8.76 -9.14 -4.05
C TRP A 118 -9.58 -8.54 -2.92
N MET A 119 -10.52 -9.32 -2.39
CA MET A 119 -11.40 -8.86 -1.30
C MET A 119 -10.64 -8.71 0.01
N LEU A 120 -9.61 -9.53 0.25
CA LEU A 120 -8.74 -9.38 1.41
C LEU A 120 -8.01 -8.03 1.35
N HIS A 121 -7.46 -7.67 0.20
CA HIS A 121 -6.76 -6.39 0.00
C HIS A 121 -7.69 -5.18 0.27
N ASP A 122 -8.95 -5.24 -0.19
CA ASP A 122 -9.97 -4.24 0.13
C ASP A 122 -10.28 -4.17 1.63
N THR A 123 -10.42 -5.33 2.27
CA THR A 123 -10.72 -5.42 3.70
C THR A 123 -9.59 -4.87 4.57
N ILE A 124 -8.33 -5.12 4.20
CA ILE A 124 -7.14 -4.54 4.85
C ILE A 124 -7.16 -3.01 4.73
N ALA A 125 -7.45 -2.49 3.53
CA ALA A 125 -7.51 -1.05 3.31
C ALA A 125 -8.61 -0.37 4.15
N ASP A 126 -9.78 -0.98 4.27
CA ASP A 126 -10.87 -0.45 5.09
C ASP A 126 -10.57 -0.56 6.59
N TRP A 127 -9.91 -1.63 7.03
CA TRP A 127 -9.41 -1.77 8.39
C TRP A 127 -8.39 -0.68 8.75
N LEU A 128 -7.43 -0.37 7.87
CA LEU A 128 -6.47 0.73 8.06
C LEU A 128 -7.17 2.08 8.20
N LYS A 129 -8.16 2.37 7.34
CA LYS A 129 -8.97 3.59 7.44
C LYS A 129 -9.69 3.68 8.79
N SER A 130 -10.21 2.57 9.30
CA SER A 130 -10.89 2.54 10.60
C SER A 130 -9.94 2.83 11.78
N ARG A 131 -8.68 2.35 11.71
CA ARG A 131 -7.64 2.65 12.72
C ARG A 131 -7.27 4.13 12.72
N ASN A 132 -7.07 4.70 11.53
CA ASN A 132 -6.70 6.11 11.41
C ASN A 132 -7.85 7.07 11.74
N GLY A 133 -9.10 6.70 11.40
CA GLY A 133 -10.29 7.48 11.78
C GLY A 133 -10.63 7.41 13.27
N SER A 134 -10.22 6.34 13.96
CA SER A 134 -10.39 6.23 15.42
C SER A 134 -9.41 7.12 16.19
N ALA A 135 -8.28 7.52 15.59
CA ALA A 135 -7.32 8.44 16.20
C ALA A 135 -7.78 9.91 16.21
N ASP A 136 -8.76 10.28 15.37
CA ASP A 136 -9.27 11.66 15.25
C ASP A 136 -10.49 11.95 16.15
N SER A 137 -10.87 11.00 17.02
CA SER A 137 -12.03 11.12 17.93
C SER A 137 -11.67 11.29 19.41
N THR A 138 -10.40 11.52 19.74
CA THR A 138 -9.94 11.67 21.14
C THR A 138 -9.52 13.08 21.58
N GLU A 139 -9.80 14.15 20.81
CA GLU A 139 -9.54 15.55 21.22
C GLU A 139 -10.80 16.42 21.41
N ALA A 140 -11.95 15.82 21.76
CA ALA A 140 -13.14 16.58 22.15
C ALA A 140 -13.70 16.13 23.50
N SER A 141 -12.90 16.25 24.56
CA SER A 141 -13.39 16.27 25.96
C SER A 141 -12.36 16.90 26.90
N LEU A 142 -12.34 18.24 26.94
CA LEU A 142 -11.98 19.04 28.11
C LEU A 142 -12.92 20.25 28.19
#